data_AF-A0A2D4Q5D5-F1
#
_entry.id   AF-A0A2D4Q5D5-F1
#
_cell.length_a   1.000
_cell.length_b   1.000
_cell.length_c   1.000
_cell.angle_alpha   90.00
_cell.angle_beta   90.00
_cell.angle_gamma   90.00
#
_symmetry.space_group_name_H-M   'P 1'
#
loop_
_entity.id
_entity.type
_entity.pdbx_description
1 polymer ?
#
loop_
_entity_poly.entity_id
_entity_poly.type
_entity_poly.pdbx_seq_one_letter_code
_entity_poly.pdbx_strand_id
1 'polypeptide(L)'
;TKVISIKKCPDFSNTGQWEVVTETNGKQSSTMFDAVMVCVGYLTEPLLPLKSYPGLEKFNGHYFHSREYKNPEVFRDKKVLVIGMGNSGVDIAVEATQTAKKVMISTERGSWVISRVFDNGYPWDMVFLSRFSNIIRNSLPGRMTLWLIANRVNQWFNHANYGLIPKDRWVMREPVLNDVLPSCIITGK
;
A
#
# COMPACT_ATOMS: atom_id res chain seq x y z
N THR A 1 -13.22 -8.87 -23.28
CA THR A 1 -12.18 -9.80 -23.76
C THR A 1 -11.20 -10.10 -22.65
N LYS A 2 -11.16 -11.33 -22.14
CA LYS A 2 -10.22 -11.79 -21.11
C LYS A 2 -9.11 -12.60 -21.77
N VAL A 3 -7.85 -12.35 -21.41
CA VAL A 3 -6.75 -13.23 -21.83
C VAL A 3 -6.74 -14.48 -20.94
N ILE A 4 -6.91 -15.65 -21.55
CA ILE A 4 -7.01 -16.94 -20.85
C ILE A 4 -5.65 -17.61 -20.74
N SER A 5 -4.88 -17.60 -21.84
CA SER A 5 -3.53 -18.15 -21.86
C SER A 5 -2.68 -17.45 -22.91
N ILE A 6 -1.38 -17.35 -22.60
CA ILE A 6 -0.34 -16.91 -23.53
C ILE A 6 0.67 -18.06 -23.60
N LYS A 7 0.89 -18.61 -24.79
CA LYS A 7 1.81 -19.74 -25.01
C LYS A 7 2.77 -19.40 -26.14
N LYS A 8 3.99 -19.92 -26.04
CA LYS A 8 4.93 -19.90 -27.17
C LYS A 8 4.39 -20.77 -28.28
N CYS A 9 4.53 -20.33 -29.52
CA CYS A 9 4.18 -21.13 -30.68
C CYS A 9 5.16 -22.31 -30.84
N PRO A 10 4.77 -23.40 -31.52
CA PRO A 10 5.65 -24.57 -31.70
C PRO A 10 6.99 -24.22 -32.37
N ASP A 11 7.00 -23.22 -33.25
CA ASP A 11 8.15 -22.71 -33.99
C ASP A 11 8.75 -21.42 -33.39
N PHE A 12 8.46 -21.14 -32.11
CA PHE A 12 8.91 -19.93 -31.40
C PHE A 12 10.41 -19.66 -31.52
N SER A 13 11.25 -20.70 -31.60
CA SER A 13 12.70 -20.54 -31.76
C SER A 13 13.08 -19.81 -33.04
N ASN A 14 12.23 -19.88 -34.07
CA ASN A 14 12.45 -19.24 -35.37
C ASN A 14 11.64 -17.95 -35.51
N THR A 15 10.39 -17.94 -35.03
CA THR A 15 9.44 -16.84 -35.25
C THR A 15 9.37 -15.85 -34.09
N GLY A 16 9.63 -16.29 -32.86
CA GLY A 16 9.39 -15.51 -31.64
C GLY A 16 7.91 -15.25 -31.32
N GLN A 17 6.98 -15.88 -32.04
CA GLN A 17 5.55 -15.58 -31.97
C GLN A 17 4.83 -16.26 -30.80
N TRP A 18 3.76 -15.62 -30.33
CA TRP A 18 2.95 -16.09 -29.23
C TRP A 18 1.53 -16.40 -29.67
N GLU A 19 1.01 -17.52 -29.20
CA GLU A 19 -0.40 -17.85 -29.27
C GLU A 19 -1.11 -17.24 -28.07
N VAL A 20 -2.07 -16.35 -28.32
CA VAL A 20 -2.88 -15.70 -27.29
C VAL A 20 -4.32 -16.15 -27.42
N VAL A 21 -4.80 -16.84 -26.39
CA VAL A 21 -6.21 -17.26 -26.29
C VAL A 21 -6.97 -16.20 -25.52
N THR A 22 -8.00 -15.64 -26.16
CA THR A 22 -8.89 -14.66 -25.54
C THR A 22 -10.32 -15.16 -25.49
N GLU A 23 -11.05 -14.75 -24.46
CA GLU A 23 -12.48 -15.06 -24.28
C GLU A 23 -13.31 -13.79 -24.35
N THR A 24 -14.32 -13.78 -25.21
CA THR A 24 -15.29 -12.69 -25.34
C THR A 24 -16.69 -13.29 -25.42
N ASN A 25 -17.59 -12.87 -24.53
CA ASN A 25 -18.97 -13.39 -24.45
C ASN A 25 -19.04 -14.93 -24.40
N GLY A 26 -18.13 -15.56 -23.64
CA GLY A 26 -18.05 -17.02 -23.51
C GLY A 26 -17.49 -17.76 -24.73
N LYS A 27 -17.12 -17.05 -25.81
CA LYS A 27 -16.46 -17.64 -26.97
C LYS A 27 -14.96 -17.39 -26.91
N GLN A 28 -14.19 -18.46 -27.07
CA GLN A 28 -12.73 -18.38 -27.13
C GLN A 28 -12.25 -18.25 -28.59
N SER A 29 -11.23 -17.42 -28.78
CA SER A 29 -10.51 -17.27 -30.04
C SER A 29 -9.01 -17.26 -29.77
N SER A 30 -8.27 -18.00 -30.59
CA SER A 30 -6.81 -18.00 -30.60
C SER A 30 -6.31 -17.05 -31.69
N THR A 31 -5.29 -16.27 -31.39
CA THR A 31 -4.66 -15.35 -32.35
C THR A 31 -3.16 -15.30 -32.10
N MET A 32 -2.41 -15.24 -33.19
CA MET A 32 -0.94 -15.21 -33.19
C MET A 32 -0.45 -13.77 -33.16
N PHE A 33 0.56 -13.49 -32.34
CA PHE A 33 1.18 -12.17 -32.22
C PHE A 33 2.70 -12.27 -32.27
N ASP A 34 3.36 -11.29 -32.89
CA ASP A 34 4.83 -11.20 -32.94
C ASP A 34 5.47 -10.87 -31.59
N ALA A 35 4.73 -10.18 -30.73
CA ALA A 35 5.15 -9.85 -29.38
C ALA A 35 3.96 -9.71 -28.44
N VAL A 36 4.19 -9.93 -27.13
CA VAL A 36 3.19 -9.76 -26.08
C VAL A 36 3.77 -8.93 -24.95
N MET A 37 3.03 -7.91 -24.52
CA MET A 37 3.33 -7.11 -23.33
C MET A 37 2.31 -7.39 -22.25
N VAL A 38 2.76 -7.83 -21.07
CA VAL A 38 1.88 -8.15 -19.94
C VAL A 38 1.76 -6.94 -19.02
N CYS A 39 0.55 -6.37 -18.92
CA CYS A 39 0.28 -5.13 -18.18
C CYS A 39 -0.84 -5.30 -17.14
N VAL A 40 -0.99 -6.49 -16.54
CA VAL A 40 -2.11 -6.81 -15.62
C VAL A 40 -2.01 -6.17 -14.24
N GLY A 41 -0.86 -5.57 -13.90
CA GLY A 41 -0.59 -5.05 -12.55
C GLY A 41 -0.44 -6.16 -11.51
N TYR A 42 -0.40 -5.79 -10.22
CA TYR A 42 -0.18 -6.74 -9.12
C TYR A 42 -1.10 -6.56 -7.91
N LEU A 43 -1.92 -5.49 -7.87
CA LEU A 43 -2.79 -5.15 -6.73
C LEU A 43 -4.20 -5.75 -6.83
N THR A 44 -4.38 -6.82 -7.62
CA THR A 44 -5.68 -7.47 -7.81
C THR A 44 -5.92 -8.60 -6.82
N GLU A 45 -4.96 -9.48 -6.61
CA GLU A 45 -5.14 -10.63 -5.71
C GLU A 45 -4.90 -10.23 -4.25
N PRO A 46 -5.89 -10.38 -3.35
CA PRO A 46 -5.73 -10.03 -1.95
C PRO A 46 -4.82 -11.03 -1.22
N LEU A 47 -3.94 -10.54 -0.36
CA LEU A 47 -3.17 -11.38 0.56
C LEU A 47 -3.82 -11.33 1.95
N LEU A 48 -4.51 -12.41 2.32
CA LEU A 48 -5.16 -12.54 3.62
C LEU A 48 -4.59 -13.76 4.39
N PRO A 49 -3.52 -13.59 5.18
CA PRO A 49 -2.83 -14.70 5.85
C PRO A 49 -3.57 -15.12 7.14
N LEU A 50 -4.74 -15.75 7.00
CA LEU A 50 -5.61 -16.12 8.15
C LEU A 50 -4.87 -16.94 9.22
N LYS A 51 -3.92 -17.79 8.82
CA LYS A 51 -3.09 -18.62 9.73
C LYS A 51 -2.21 -17.79 10.67
N SER A 52 -1.93 -16.52 10.35
CA SER A 52 -1.14 -15.62 11.18
C SER A 52 -1.95 -15.00 12.34
N TYR A 53 -3.26 -15.24 12.40
CA TYR A 53 -4.16 -14.71 13.42
C TYR A 53 -4.82 -15.85 14.20
N PRO A 54 -4.11 -16.48 15.16
CA PRO A 54 -4.67 -17.58 15.94
C PRO A 54 -5.88 -17.12 16.77
N GLY A 55 -6.98 -17.89 16.74
CA GLY A 55 -8.23 -17.54 17.41
C GLY A 55 -9.21 -16.75 16.55
N LEU A 56 -8.83 -16.36 15.32
CA LEU A 56 -9.72 -15.66 14.39
C LEU A 56 -10.97 -16.49 14.05
N GLU A 57 -10.87 -17.82 14.06
CA GLU A 57 -11.99 -18.73 13.87
C GLU A 57 -13.09 -18.61 14.95
N LYS A 58 -12.78 -18.03 16.11
CA LYS A 58 -13.71 -17.77 17.21
C LYS A 58 -14.28 -16.34 17.17
N PHE A 59 -13.83 -15.52 16.23
CA PHE A 59 -14.29 -14.14 16.12
C PHE A 59 -15.71 -14.11 15.52
N ASN A 60 -16.69 -13.74 16.34
CA ASN A 60 -18.09 -13.64 15.94
C ASN A 60 -18.42 -12.31 15.22
N GLY A 61 -17.43 -11.44 15.00
CA GLY A 61 -17.60 -10.20 14.25
C GLY A 61 -17.35 -10.38 12.75
N HIS A 62 -17.59 -9.32 11.99
CA HIS A 62 -17.31 -9.31 10.56
C HIS A 62 -15.88 -8.82 10.28
N TYR A 63 -15.16 -9.49 9.38
CA TYR A 63 -13.84 -9.11 8.90
C TYR A 63 -13.76 -9.29 7.37
N PHE A 64 -12.95 -8.48 6.71
CA PHE A 64 -12.75 -8.51 5.26
C PHE A 64 -11.39 -7.89 4.90
N HIS A 65 -10.87 -8.18 3.71
CA HIS A 65 -9.63 -7.56 3.22
C HIS A 65 -9.92 -6.15 2.67
N SER A 66 -8.95 -5.24 2.66
CA SER A 66 -9.12 -3.86 2.15
C SER A 66 -9.67 -3.78 0.73
N ARG A 67 -9.43 -4.81 -0.09
CA ARG A 67 -9.99 -4.97 -1.46
C ARG A 67 -11.53 -4.92 -1.48
N GLU A 68 -12.18 -5.43 -0.44
CA GLU A 68 -13.64 -5.51 -0.32
C GLU A 68 -14.25 -4.21 0.21
N TYR A 69 -13.44 -3.33 0.80
CA TYR A 69 -13.89 -2.03 1.29
C TYR A 69 -14.39 -1.13 0.15
N LYS A 70 -15.52 -0.43 0.40
CA LYS A 70 -16.13 0.52 -0.55
C LYS A 70 -16.70 1.79 0.09
N ASN A 71 -17.17 1.72 1.34
CA ASN A 71 -17.88 2.83 1.99
C ASN A 71 -17.72 2.72 3.52
N PRO A 72 -17.44 3.83 4.24
CA PRO A 72 -17.32 3.85 5.70
C PRO A 72 -18.61 3.54 6.48
N GLU A 73 -19.78 3.56 5.83
CA GLU A 73 -21.06 3.23 6.50
C GLU A 73 -21.07 1.83 7.13
N VAL A 74 -20.28 0.90 6.60
CA VAL A 74 -20.12 -0.44 7.17
C VAL A 74 -19.57 -0.43 8.60
N PHE A 75 -18.97 0.68 9.03
CA PHE A 75 -18.35 0.88 10.34
C PHE A 75 -19.19 1.66 11.35
N ARG A 76 -20.37 2.17 10.96
CA ARG A 76 -21.22 3.02 11.80
C ARG A 76 -21.47 2.40 13.18
N ASP A 77 -21.15 3.14 14.24
CA ASP A 77 -21.29 2.76 15.65
C ASP A 77 -20.52 1.50 16.09
N LYS A 78 -19.64 0.96 15.24
CA LYS A 78 -18.83 -0.24 15.54
C LYS A 78 -17.49 0.12 16.18
N LYS A 79 -16.89 -0.87 16.83
CA LYS A 79 -15.46 -0.86 17.19
C LYS A 79 -14.70 -1.51 16.05
N VAL A 80 -13.79 -0.77 15.41
CA VAL A 80 -13.06 -1.20 14.23
C VAL A 80 -11.59 -1.40 14.55
N LEU A 81 -11.05 -2.54 14.13
CA LEU A 81 -9.61 -2.80 14.15
C LEU A 81 -9.14 -2.92 12.70
N VAL A 82 -8.24 -2.03 12.29
CA VAL A 82 -7.53 -2.13 11.02
C VAL A 82 -6.20 -2.81 11.25
N ILE A 83 -5.93 -3.90 10.54
CA ILE A 83 -4.68 -4.66 10.65
C ILE A 83 -3.77 -4.28 9.49
N GLY A 84 -2.58 -3.79 9.81
CA GLY A 84 -1.58 -3.35 8.85
C GLY A 84 -1.63 -1.84 8.60
N MET A 85 -0.45 -1.26 8.42
CA MET A 85 -0.25 0.18 8.26
C MET A 85 0.32 0.52 6.87
N GLY A 86 -0.25 -0.09 5.84
CA GLY A 86 -0.05 0.36 4.45
C GLY A 86 -0.94 1.57 4.15
N ASN A 87 -0.70 2.24 3.03
CA ASN A 87 -1.48 3.42 2.60
C ASN A 87 -2.99 3.18 2.67
N SER A 88 -3.49 2.08 2.09
CA SER A 88 -4.92 1.73 2.17
C SER A 88 -5.42 1.49 3.60
N GLY A 89 -4.64 0.84 4.45
CA GLY A 89 -5.06 0.59 5.84
C GLY A 89 -5.22 1.88 6.63
N VAL A 90 -4.28 2.82 6.47
CA VAL A 90 -4.34 4.12 7.13
C VAL A 90 -5.49 4.97 6.59
N ASP A 91 -5.69 5.02 5.28
CA ASP A 91 -6.81 5.75 4.68
C ASP A 91 -8.16 5.20 5.17
N ILE A 92 -8.34 3.87 5.18
CA ILE A 92 -9.55 3.22 5.70
C ILE A 92 -9.74 3.52 7.20
N ALA A 93 -8.67 3.46 8.00
CA ALA A 93 -8.75 3.73 9.43
C ALA A 93 -9.19 5.17 9.70
N VAL A 94 -8.59 6.13 8.99
CA VAL A 94 -8.96 7.55 9.09
C VAL A 94 -10.41 7.76 8.66
N GLU A 95 -10.84 7.18 7.54
CA GLU A 95 -12.22 7.31 7.06
C GLU A 95 -13.22 6.67 8.05
N ALA A 96 -12.88 5.51 8.63
CA ALA A 96 -13.68 4.86 9.65
C ALA A 96 -13.88 5.74 10.90
N THR A 97 -12.94 6.65 11.24
CA THR A 97 -13.11 7.55 12.39
C THR A 97 -14.29 8.51 12.27
N GLN A 98 -14.86 8.66 11.07
CA GLN A 98 -16.01 9.54 10.83
C GLN A 98 -17.34 8.91 11.29
N THR A 99 -17.44 7.58 11.30
CA THR A 99 -18.70 6.85 11.56
C THR A 99 -18.57 5.83 12.70
N ALA A 100 -17.38 5.31 12.96
CA ALA A 100 -17.14 4.29 13.97
C ALA A 100 -17.14 4.86 15.39
N LYS A 101 -17.52 4.02 16.37
CA LYS A 101 -17.44 4.36 17.79
C LYS A 101 -16.00 4.40 18.31
N LYS A 102 -15.14 3.54 17.75
CA LYS A 102 -13.70 3.54 18.06
C LYS A 102 -12.93 2.88 16.92
N VAL A 103 -11.80 3.47 16.54
CA VAL A 103 -10.88 2.86 15.58
C VAL A 103 -9.54 2.58 16.25
N MET A 104 -8.95 1.44 15.90
CA MET A 104 -7.59 1.05 16.30
C MET A 104 -6.83 0.58 15.07
N ILE A 105 -5.54 0.89 14.98
CA ILE A 105 -4.63 0.37 13.95
C ILE A 105 -3.65 -0.57 14.64
N SER A 106 -3.57 -1.81 14.17
CA SER A 106 -2.53 -2.76 14.58
C SER A 106 -1.40 -2.76 13.57
N THR A 107 -0.18 -2.47 14.03
CA THR A 107 1.02 -2.48 13.19
C THR A 107 2.10 -3.34 13.83
N GLU A 108 2.68 -4.25 13.06
CA GLU A 108 3.78 -5.10 13.54
C GLU A 108 5.09 -4.30 13.65
N ARG A 109 5.32 -3.39 12.70
CA ARG A 109 6.63 -2.79 12.45
C ARG A 109 6.67 -1.27 12.52
N GLY A 110 5.54 -0.58 12.59
CA GLY A 110 5.48 0.88 12.42
C GLY A 110 5.75 1.32 10.97
N SER A 111 5.62 2.62 10.70
CA SER A 111 5.94 3.25 9.41
C SER A 111 6.16 4.74 9.59
N TRP A 112 7.02 5.31 8.73
CA TRP A 112 7.12 6.75 8.58
C TRP A 112 5.86 7.26 7.89
N VAL A 113 5.22 8.27 8.48
CA VAL A 113 4.03 8.92 7.93
C VAL A 113 4.43 10.30 7.46
N ILE A 114 4.11 10.59 6.20
CA ILE A 114 4.34 11.89 5.57
C ILE A 114 3.02 12.43 5.03
N SER A 115 2.96 13.75 4.95
CA SER A 115 1.85 14.50 4.39
C SER A 115 2.08 14.72 2.89
N ARG A 116 1.00 14.76 2.10
CA ARG A 116 1.03 15.22 0.71
C ARG A 116 1.42 16.69 0.65
N VAL A 117 0.92 17.47 1.61
CA VAL A 117 1.34 18.85 1.87
C VAL A 117 2.67 18.80 2.61
N PHE A 118 3.77 19.03 1.89
CA PHE A 118 5.12 18.91 2.42
C PHE A 118 5.72 20.31 2.65
N ASP A 119 7.02 20.45 2.43
CA ASP A 119 7.76 21.70 2.62
C ASP A 119 7.13 22.89 1.89
N ASN A 120 6.86 23.96 2.63
CA ASN A 120 6.23 25.19 2.13
C ASN A 120 4.89 24.98 1.40
N GLY A 121 4.20 23.87 1.68
CA GLY A 121 2.95 23.52 1.02
C GLY A 121 3.10 22.88 -0.36
N TYR A 122 4.32 22.61 -0.82
CA TYR A 122 4.54 21.89 -2.08
C TYR A 122 4.21 20.39 -1.94
N PRO A 123 3.82 19.73 -3.05
CA PRO A 123 3.72 18.27 -3.09
C PRO A 123 5.05 17.60 -2.71
N TRP A 124 4.96 16.57 -1.86
CA TRP A 124 6.14 15.89 -1.30
C TRP A 124 7.09 15.34 -2.37
N ASP A 125 6.55 14.84 -3.47
CA ASP A 125 7.29 14.20 -4.56
C ASP A 125 8.10 15.20 -5.38
N MET A 126 7.55 16.39 -5.64
CA MET A 126 8.25 17.48 -6.31
C MET A 126 9.51 17.92 -5.55
N VAL A 127 9.46 17.87 -4.22
CA VAL A 127 10.58 18.24 -3.34
C VAL A 127 11.53 17.05 -3.14
N PHE A 128 10.99 15.88 -2.80
CA PHE A 128 11.77 14.72 -2.40
C PHE A 128 12.41 14.00 -3.58
N LEU A 129 11.73 13.90 -4.72
CA LEU A 129 12.19 13.14 -5.91
C LEU A 129 12.96 14.01 -6.92
N SER A 130 13.61 15.08 -6.47
CA SER A 130 14.48 15.89 -7.33
C SER A 130 15.80 15.17 -7.67
N ARG A 131 16.38 15.46 -8.84
CA ARG A 131 17.69 14.90 -9.25
C ARG A 131 18.79 15.24 -8.25
N PHE A 132 18.81 16.47 -7.76
CA PHE A 132 19.79 16.94 -6.78
C PHE A 132 19.68 16.15 -5.47
N SER A 133 18.48 16.05 -4.91
CA SER A 133 18.23 15.26 -3.68
C SER A 133 18.57 13.78 -3.89
N ASN A 134 18.30 13.25 -5.08
CA ASN A 134 18.65 11.87 -5.43
C ASN A 134 20.17 11.64 -5.45
N ILE A 135 20.94 12.57 -6.04
CA ILE A 135 22.41 12.52 -6.02
C ILE A 135 22.92 12.52 -4.57
N ILE A 136 22.44 13.44 -3.73
CA ILE A 136 22.86 13.51 -2.32
C ILE A 136 22.57 12.19 -1.59
N ARG A 137 21.36 11.64 -1.70
CA ARG A 137 20.98 10.40 -1.02
C ARG A 137 21.81 9.19 -1.45
N ASN A 138 22.17 9.14 -2.74
CA ASN A 138 22.95 8.03 -3.30
C ASN A 138 24.46 8.17 -3.06
N SER A 139 24.95 9.38 -2.78
CA SER A 139 26.36 9.62 -2.44
C SER A 139 26.66 9.47 -0.94
N LEU A 140 25.66 9.57 -0.06
CA LEU A 140 25.84 9.42 1.38
C LEU A 140 25.70 7.94 1.84
N PRO A 141 26.40 7.54 2.93
CA PRO A 141 26.18 6.22 3.53
C PRO A 141 24.72 6.02 3.94
N GLY A 142 24.16 4.84 3.68
CA GLY A 142 22.73 4.56 3.89
C GLY A 142 22.21 4.89 5.30
N ARG A 143 23.01 4.66 6.35
CA ARG A 143 22.66 5.02 7.74
C ARG A 143 22.47 6.53 7.92
N MET A 144 23.34 7.33 7.31
CA MET A 144 23.24 8.79 7.36
C MET A 144 22.02 9.27 6.58
N THR A 145 21.81 8.73 5.37
CA THR A 145 20.63 9.05 4.55
C THR A 145 19.33 8.76 5.30
N LEU A 146 19.22 7.58 5.92
CA LEU A 146 18.03 7.19 6.68
C LEU A 146 17.85 8.02 7.96
N TRP A 147 18.94 8.36 8.65
CA TRP A 147 18.89 9.28 9.79
C TRP A 147 18.39 10.67 9.37
N LEU A 148 18.88 11.22 8.25
CA LEU A 148 18.43 12.51 7.73
C LEU A 148 16.94 12.48 7.37
N ILE A 149 16.47 11.42 6.70
CA ILE A 149 15.06 11.24 6.35
C ILE A 149 14.21 11.12 7.61
N ALA A 150 14.62 10.28 8.57
CA ALA A 150 13.92 10.14 9.84
C ALA A 150 13.84 11.47 10.60
N ASN A 151 14.92 12.26 10.62
CA ASN A 151 14.93 13.58 11.23
C ASN A 151 13.96 14.52 10.51
N ARG A 152 13.95 14.55 9.17
CA ARG A 152 13.04 15.39 8.38
C ARG A 152 11.58 15.03 8.60
N VAL A 153 11.24 13.74 8.58
CA VAL A 153 9.86 13.27 8.78
C VAL A 153 9.37 13.57 10.21
N ASN A 154 10.25 13.46 11.22
CA ASN A 154 9.90 13.83 12.59
C ASN A 154 9.73 15.34 12.84
N GLN A 155 10.10 16.21 11.89
CA GLN A 155 9.83 17.65 12.01
C GLN A 155 8.35 17.98 11.93
N TRP A 156 7.53 17.11 11.31
CA TRP A 156 6.08 17.28 11.31
C TRP A 156 5.47 16.91 12.66
N PHE A 157 5.74 15.69 13.13
CA PHE A 157 5.40 15.24 14.48
C PHE A 157 6.33 14.10 14.91
N ASN A 158 6.54 13.95 16.22
CA ASN A 158 7.41 12.90 16.75
C ASN A 158 6.72 11.53 16.67
N HIS A 159 7.20 10.68 15.76
CA HIS A 159 6.62 9.36 15.52
C HIS A 159 6.74 8.40 16.70
N ALA A 160 7.72 8.59 17.59
CA ALA A 160 7.86 7.77 18.80
C ALA A 160 6.69 8.02 19.77
N ASN A 161 6.32 9.28 19.97
CA ASN A 161 5.21 9.67 20.87
C ASN A 161 3.86 9.17 20.36
N TYR A 162 3.72 9.01 19.04
CA TYR A 162 2.50 8.53 18.38
C TYR A 162 2.49 7.00 18.20
N GLY A 163 3.54 6.29 18.63
CA GLY A 163 3.63 4.83 18.48
C GLY A 163 3.82 4.36 17.03
N LEU A 164 4.25 5.24 16.13
CA LEU A 164 4.37 4.97 14.68
C LEU A 164 5.81 4.63 14.26
N ILE A 165 6.79 4.85 15.14
CA ILE A 165 8.20 4.71 14.81
C ILE A 165 8.52 3.30 14.26
N PRO A 166 9.20 3.19 13.11
CA PRO A 166 9.58 1.89 12.58
C PRO A 166 10.54 1.14 13.52
N LYS A 167 10.31 -0.15 13.75
CA LYS A 167 11.20 -1.02 14.52
C LYS A 167 12.60 -1.10 13.90
N ASP A 168 12.65 -1.27 12.59
CA ASP A 168 13.90 -1.24 11.83
C ASP A 168 14.00 0.09 11.08
N ARG A 169 14.78 1.02 11.63
CA ARG A 169 15.01 2.35 11.06
C ARG A 169 16.04 2.33 9.92
N TRP A 170 16.73 1.20 9.73
CA TRP A 170 17.84 1.06 8.78
C TRP A 170 17.40 0.44 7.46
N VAL A 171 16.13 0.07 7.34
CA VAL A 171 15.51 -0.41 6.10
C VAL A 171 14.52 0.63 5.61
N MET A 172 14.76 1.16 4.41
CA MET A 172 13.81 2.04 3.74
C MET A 172 12.61 1.20 3.31
N ARG A 173 11.42 1.57 3.82
CA ARG A 173 10.15 1.08 3.31
C ARG A 173 9.37 2.26 2.74
N GLU A 174 8.41 1.94 1.89
CA GLU A 174 7.48 2.94 1.40
C GLU A 174 6.81 3.63 2.60
N PRO A 175 6.91 4.96 2.72
CA PRO A 175 6.26 5.70 3.78
C PRO A 175 4.75 5.73 3.55
N VAL A 176 3.99 5.87 4.63
CA VAL A 176 2.56 6.12 4.56
C VAL A 176 2.33 7.59 4.18
N LEU A 177 1.48 7.83 3.19
CA LEU A 177 1.04 9.15 2.74
C LEU A 177 -0.36 9.43 3.28
N ASN A 178 -0.46 10.13 4.41
CA ASN A 178 -1.75 10.52 4.97
C ASN A 178 -1.66 11.81 5.77
N ASP A 179 -2.50 12.79 5.41
CA ASP A 179 -2.48 14.15 5.97
C ASP A 179 -3.23 14.26 7.32
N VAL A 180 -4.08 13.29 7.65
CA VAL A 180 -5.08 13.38 8.74
C VAL A 180 -4.75 12.48 9.92
N LEU A 181 -4.00 11.40 9.70
CA LEU A 181 -3.70 10.38 10.71
C LEU A 181 -3.17 10.98 12.03
N PRO A 182 -2.19 11.92 12.04
CA PRO A 182 -1.70 12.49 13.30
C PRO A 182 -2.80 13.22 14.07
N SER A 183 -3.67 13.95 13.37
CA SER A 183 -4.82 14.64 13.98
C SER A 183 -5.83 13.65 14.57
N CYS A 184 -6.05 12.49 13.94
CA CYS A 184 -6.90 11.44 14.52
C CYS A 184 -6.28 10.86 15.80
N ILE A 185 -4.97 10.60 15.81
CA ILE A 185 -4.28 10.03 16.98
C ILE A 185 -4.31 11.02 18.16
N ILE A 186 -3.96 12.29 17.94
CA ILE A 186 -3.91 13.28 19.03
C ILE A 186 -5.30 13.58 19.61
N THR A 187 -6.36 13.49 18.80
CA THR A 187 -7.75 13.67 19.26
C THR A 187 -8.38 12.40 19.83
N GLY A 188 -7.67 11.26 19.77
CA GLY A 188 -8.12 10.00 20.34
C GLY A 188 -9.36 9.39 19.66
N LYS A 189 -9.60 9.75 18.38
CA LYS A 189 -10.68 9.17 17.57
C LYS A 189 -10.53 7.65 17.38
#